data_AF-A0AA91GSE6-F1
#
_entry.id   AF-A0AA91GSE6-F1
#
_cell.length_a   1.000
_cell.length_b   1.000
_cell.length_c   1.000
_cell.angle_alpha   90.00
_cell.angle_beta   90.00
_cell.angle_gamma   90.00
#
_symmetry.space_group_name_H-M   'P 1'
#
loop_
_entity.id
_entity.type
_entity.pdbx_description
1 polymer ?
#
loop_
_entity_poly.entity_id
_entity_poly.type
_entity_poly.pdbx_seq_one_letter_code
_entity_poly.pdbx_strand_id
1 'polypeptide(L)'
;MSTTVNPNPNLILKDAANIIDFNNDGKSDLFWRNENTGENAVWLMNGTTLNYDTSTAFVASLARDWDYSIGDFNGDGKTDLFWRNSDTGENAIWQMNGTTITSAVVLPETLPKEWKASIADIDGDGKSDIFWRNSETGDNSLWFVDGTNVNKFSLQNFPKESNNSIADFNGDRKADILWRNDLTGENTVWLNNGNGFNPTPLTSVAGKDWDVEIADFDKNGKTDLFWRNSDTGENAVWLMDGTTLTKSDFLFTLPKAWDYNIGDFNGDGKTDFFWRNSDTGENAVWLMDGTTLTKSDFLLTLPKAWNAGVADFNGDGKTDLFWRNENTGENAVWLMNGTSSTETAFLVTLPAPWSVV
;
A
#
# COMPACT_ATOMS: atom_id res chain seq x y z
N MET A 1 -12.77 -2.69 5.53
CA MET A 1 -12.03 -2.34 4.29
C MET A 1 -10.80 -1.61 4.76
N SER A 2 -9.72 -2.37 4.99
CA SER A 2 -8.42 -1.86 5.42
C SER A 2 -7.54 -1.94 4.17
N THR A 3 -7.28 -0.81 3.55
CA THR A 3 -6.30 -0.66 2.48
C THR A 3 -4.95 -0.42 3.15
N THR A 4 -4.25 -1.50 3.49
CA THR A 4 -2.87 -1.45 3.99
C THR A 4 -1.95 -1.87 2.85
N VAL A 5 -1.45 -0.88 2.13
CA VAL A 5 -0.36 -1.03 1.15
C VAL A 5 0.90 -0.57 1.86
N ASN A 6 1.95 -1.40 1.84
CA ASN A 6 3.27 -1.01 2.30
C ASN A 6 4.35 -1.66 1.45
N PRO A 7 5.16 -0.85 0.78
CA PRO A 7 6.47 -1.23 0.33
C PRO A 7 7.52 -0.65 1.29
N ASN A 8 8.42 -1.48 1.79
CA ASN A 8 9.68 -1.01 2.36
C ASN A 8 10.81 -1.41 1.38
N PRO A 9 11.70 -0.49 0.94
CA PRO A 9 11.83 0.94 1.26
C PRO A 9 11.28 1.82 0.12
N ASN A 10 11.02 3.11 0.36
CA ASN A 10 10.62 4.11 -0.66
C ASN A 10 9.23 3.97 -1.30
N LEU A 11 8.22 4.65 -0.75
CA LEU A 11 7.19 5.26 -1.60
C LEU A 11 7.69 6.58 -2.17
N ILE A 12 8.70 6.46 -3.04
CA ILE A 12 8.92 7.44 -4.10
C ILE A 12 8.12 7.00 -5.31
N LEU A 13 7.98 5.70 -5.49
CA LEU A 13 7.07 5.13 -6.46
C LEU A 13 6.31 4.08 -5.67
N LYS A 14 5.00 3.96 -5.90
CA LYS A 14 4.51 2.58 -5.87
C LYS A 14 5.19 1.92 -7.06
N ASP A 15 6.38 1.39 -6.82
CA ASP A 15 6.96 0.41 -7.72
C ASP A 15 5.86 -0.62 -7.95
N ALA A 16 5.72 -1.03 -9.19
CA ALA A 16 4.64 -1.91 -9.55
C ALA A 16 4.74 -3.27 -8.78
N ALA A 17 5.87 -3.63 -8.17
CA ALA A 17 5.91 -4.69 -7.16
C ALA A 17 5.77 -4.14 -5.72
N ASN A 18 4.70 -4.52 -5.00
CA ASN A 18 4.58 -4.27 -3.55
C ASN A 18 5.53 -5.23 -2.79
N ILE A 19 6.36 -4.71 -1.88
CA ILE A 19 7.31 -5.54 -1.12
C ILE A 19 7.23 -5.23 0.38
N ILE A 20 6.58 -6.12 1.13
CA ILE A 20 6.71 -6.20 2.59
C ILE A 20 7.82 -7.19 2.87
N ASP A 21 9.04 -6.76 3.16
CA ASP A 21 10.14 -7.69 3.44
C ASP A 21 10.62 -7.47 4.88
N PHE A 22 10.39 -8.42 5.78
CA PHE A 22 10.82 -8.32 7.17
C PHE A 22 12.28 -8.74 7.35
N ASN A 23 12.91 -9.38 6.36
CA ASN A 23 14.21 -10.03 6.50
C ASN A 23 15.28 -9.57 5.48
N ASN A 24 14.90 -8.70 4.53
CA ASN A 24 15.69 -8.15 3.44
C ASN A 24 16.30 -9.23 2.53
N ASP A 25 15.51 -10.26 2.16
CA ASP A 25 15.88 -11.25 1.15
C ASP A 25 15.31 -10.97 -0.25
N GLY A 26 14.63 -9.83 -0.42
CA GLY A 26 14.03 -9.38 -1.67
C GLY A 26 12.72 -10.09 -1.99
N LYS A 27 12.10 -10.75 -1.01
CA LYS A 27 10.80 -11.41 -1.15
C LYS A 27 9.80 -10.82 -0.19
N SER A 28 8.56 -10.77 -0.64
CA SER A 28 7.45 -10.27 0.15
C SER A 28 7.03 -11.30 1.18
N ASP A 29 7.19 -10.97 2.44
CA ASP A 29 6.67 -11.64 3.62
C ASP A 29 5.21 -11.23 3.90
N LEU A 30 4.56 -11.91 4.85
CA LEU A 30 3.18 -11.58 5.26
C LEU A 30 3.13 -11.24 6.75
N PHE A 31 2.43 -10.17 7.10
CA PHE A 31 2.12 -9.81 8.48
C PHE A 31 0.71 -10.26 8.84
N TRP A 32 0.56 -10.93 9.98
CA TRP A 32 -0.69 -11.48 10.46
C TRP A 32 -1.07 -10.88 11.80
N ARG A 33 -2.33 -10.47 11.95
CA ARG A 33 -2.88 -10.00 13.23
C ARG A 33 -4.16 -10.74 13.58
N ASN A 34 -4.24 -11.26 14.80
CA ASN A 34 -5.45 -11.86 15.31
C ASN A 34 -6.35 -10.77 15.90
N GLU A 35 -7.43 -10.45 15.21
CA GLU A 35 -8.39 -9.40 15.56
C GLU A 35 -9.16 -9.65 16.87
N ASN A 36 -9.12 -10.87 17.40
CA ASN A 36 -9.76 -11.22 18.68
C ASN A 36 -8.80 -11.19 19.86
N THR A 37 -7.54 -11.59 19.67
CA THR A 37 -6.55 -11.74 20.76
C THR A 37 -5.48 -10.65 20.75
N GLY A 38 -5.28 -9.95 19.62
CA GLY A 38 -4.19 -9.01 19.42
C GLY A 38 -2.83 -9.67 19.17
N GLU A 39 -2.79 -11.00 18.99
CA GLU A 39 -1.57 -11.73 18.62
C GLU A 39 -1.10 -11.32 17.22
N ASN A 40 0.20 -11.15 17.03
CA ASN A 40 0.79 -10.81 15.74
C ASN A 40 1.81 -11.88 15.34
N ALA A 41 1.88 -12.19 14.06
CA ALA A 41 2.84 -13.13 13.50
C ALA A 41 3.40 -12.61 12.17
N VAL A 42 4.62 -13.01 11.83
CA VAL A 42 5.23 -12.75 10.52
C VAL A 42 5.48 -14.09 9.85
N TRP A 43 5.15 -14.17 8.57
CA TRP A 43 5.42 -15.31 7.71
C TRP A 43 6.52 -14.92 6.73
N LEU A 44 7.72 -15.45 6.95
CA LEU A 44 8.83 -15.26 6.04
C LEU A 44 8.64 -16.15 4.81
N MET A 45 8.42 -15.53 3.65
CA MET A 45 8.04 -16.20 2.42
C MET A 45 9.27 -16.57 1.58
N ASN A 46 9.15 -17.65 0.83
CA ASN A 46 10.14 -18.06 -0.16
C ASN A 46 9.42 -18.76 -1.32
N GLY A 47 8.86 -17.93 -2.21
CA GLY A 47 7.96 -18.34 -3.26
C GLY A 47 6.68 -18.96 -2.69
N THR A 48 6.44 -20.22 -3.02
CA THR A 48 5.28 -20.98 -2.56
C THR A 48 5.46 -21.62 -1.18
N THR A 49 6.60 -21.40 -0.53
CA THR A 49 6.94 -22.02 0.76
C THR A 49 7.16 -20.96 1.83
N LEU A 50 6.96 -21.37 3.08
CA LEU A 50 7.35 -20.60 4.25
C LEU A 50 8.75 -21.04 4.67
N ASN A 51 9.63 -20.09 4.94
CA ASN A 51 10.98 -20.35 5.45
C ASN A 51 10.88 -20.74 6.95
N TYR A 52 10.45 -21.97 7.24
CA TYR A 52 10.05 -22.39 8.59
C TYR A 52 11.12 -23.19 9.37
N ASP A 53 11.15 -22.95 10.68
CA ASP A 53 11.02 -24.01 11.70
C ASP A 53 9.69 -23.75 12.46
N THR A 54 8.76 -24.71 12.46
CA THR A 54 7.30 -24.44 12.46
C THR A 54 6.62 -24.16 13.80
N SER A 55 6.01 -22.99 13.93
CA SER A 55 4.58 -22.74 14.23
C SER A 55 4.42 -21.22 14.19
N THR A 56 3.57 -20.64 13.33
CA THR A 56 3.17 -19.20 13.30
C THR A 56 4.14 -18.32 14.07
N ALA A 57 5.18 -17.75 13.44
CA ALA A 57 6.25 -17.06 14.16
C ALA A 57 5.69 -15.83 14.87
N PHE A 58 5.19 -16.09 16.06
CA PHE A 58 4.50 -15.18 16.93
C PHE A 58 5.53 -14.13 17.30
N VAL A 59 5.23 -12.90 16.92
CA VAL A 59 6.10 -11.76 17.21
C VAL A 59 5.82 -11.31 18.63
N ALA A 60 4.59 -10.85 18.87
CA ALA A 60 4.09 -10.45 20.18
C ALA A 60 2.57 -10.26 20.13
N SER A 61 1.93 -10.18 21.30
CA SER A 61 0.55 -9.71 21.42
C SER A 61 0.53 -8.23 21.78
N LEU A 62 -0.31 -7.47 21.10
CA LEU A 62 -0.62 -6.09 21.45
C LEU A 62 -2.13 -5.92 21.48
N ALA A 63 -2.65 -5.20 22.48
CA ALA A 63 -4.09 -5.05 22.67
C ALA A 63 -4.78 -4.48 21.40
N ARG A 64 -6.06 -4.78 21.25
CA ARG A 64 -6.84 -4.57 20.01
C ARG A 64 -7.09 -3.09 19.68
N ASP A 65 -6.95 -2.24 20.67
CA ASP A 65 -6.97 -0.78 20.58
C ASP A 65 -5.70 -0.22 19.92
N TRP A 66 -4.69 -1.06 19.63
CA TRP A 66 -3.54 -0.68 18.82
C TRP A 66 -3.74 -1.06 17.35
N ASP A 67 -3.77 -0.06 16.50
CA ASP A 67 -3.69 -0.20 15.05
C ASP A 67 -2.22 -0.24 14.62
N TYR A 68 -1.93 -0.85 13.47
CA TYR A 68 -0.59 -0.90 12.90
C TYR A 68 -0.50 -0.20 11.55
N SER A 69 0.70 0.26 11.26
CA SER A 69 1.20 0.59 9.93
C SER A 69 2.63 0.06 9.85
N ILE A 70 3.24 0.14 8.69
CA ILE A 70 4.53 -0.48 8.42
C ILE A 70 5.40 0.49 7.62
N GLY A 71 6.72 0.31 7.70
CA GLY A 71 7.71 1.21 7.10
C GLY A 71 9.14 0.77 7.42
N ASP A 72 10.14 1.58 7.09
CA ASP A 72 11.55 1.40 7.48
C ASP A 72 11.96 2.52 8.46
N PHE A 73 11.85 2.32 9.77
CA PHE A 73 12.15 3.43 10.69
C PHE A 73 13.64 3.54 11.02
N ASN A 74 14.49 2.67 10.48
CA ASN A 74 15.92 2.66 10.78
C ASN A 74 16.84 2.65 9.53
N GLY A 75 16.28 2.46 8.33
CA GLY A 75 16.98 2.49 7.05
C GLY A 75 17.76 1.21 6.74
N ASP A 76 17.41 0.07 7.36
CA ASP A 76 18.10 -1.21 7.15
C ASP A 76 17.48 -2.09 6.04
N GLY A 77 16.44 -1.58 5.38
CA GLY A 77 15.70 -2.24 4.30
C GLY A 77 14.79 -3.37 4.81
N LYS A 78 14.49 -3.44 6.11
CA LYS A 78 13.52 -4.40 6.68
C LYS A 78 12.29 -3.69 7.19
N THR A 79 11.15 -4.34 7.00
CA THR A 79 9.84 -3.86 7.44
C THR A 79 9.74 -3.81 8.95
N ASP A 80 9.62 -2.59 9.47
CA ASP A 80 9.30 -2.26 10.85
C ASP A 80 7.79 -2.03 11.03
N LEU A 81 7.30 -2.07 12.28
CA LEU A 81 5.91 -1.81 12.61
C LEU A 81 5.76 -0.47 13.36
N PHE A 82 4.90 0.41 12.86
CA PHE A 82 4.36 1.55 13.60
C PHE A 82 3.05 1.13 14.27
N TRP A 83 2.93 1.41 15.56
CA TRP A 83 1.77 1.10 16.38
C TRP A 83 1.12 2.38 16.87
N ARG A 84 -0.20 2.45 16.80
CA ARG A 84 -0.98 3.58 17.30
C ARG A 84 -2.17 3.10 18.12
N ASN A 85 -2.25 3.54 19.37
CA ASN A 85 -3.39 3.28 20.22
C ASN A 85 -4.54 4.25 19.88
N SER A 86 -5.68 3.73 19.43
CA SER A 86 -6.86 4.50 19.03
C SER A 86 -7.57 5.17 20.21
N ASP A 87 -7.38 4.66 21.43
CA ASP A 87 -8.07 5.09 22.64
C ASP A 87 -7.26 6.12 23.44
N THR A 88 -5.97 5.85 23.63
CA THR A 88 -5.04 6.71 24.40
C THR A 88 -4.29 7.70 23.52
N GLY A 89 -4.21 7.44 22.21
CA GLY A 89 -3.42 8.21 21.26
C GLY A 89 -1.92 7.95 21.31
N GLU A 90 -1.47 6.98 22.13
CA GLU A 90 -0.08 6.55 22.22
C GLU A 90 0.43 6.00 20.88
N ASN A 91 1.72 6.19 20.63
CA ASN A 91 2.37 5.74 19.41
C ASN A 91 3.66 4.99 19.78
N ALA A 92 3.96 3.91 19.08
CA ALA A 92 5.18 3.15 19.27
C ALA A 92 5.74 2.65 17.93
N ILE A 93 7.04 2.37 17.89
CA ILE A 93 7.71 1.77 16.75
C ILE A 93 8.39 0.50 17.23
N TRP A 94 8.18 -0.59 16.52
CA TRP A 94 8.92 -1.83 16.66
C TRP A 94 9.83 -2.00 15.46
N GLN A 95 11.13 -1.97 15.71
CA GLN A 95 12.12 -2.33 14.71
C GLN A 95 12.22 -3.84 14.62
N MET A 96 12.23 -4.37 13.42
CA MET A 96 12.13 -5.80 13.15
C MET A 96 13.38 -6.35 12.47
N ASN A 97 13.61 -7.65 12.65
CA ASN A 97 14.58 -8.41 11.88
C ASN A 97 14.05 -9.84 11.72
N GLY A 98 13.45 -10.10 10.57
CA GLY A 98 12.56 -11.23 10.35
C GLY A 98 11.43 -11.21 11.38
N THR A 99 11.33 -12.27 12.16
CA THR A 99 10.27 -12.45 13.16
C THR A 99 10.64 -11.89 14.55
N THR A 100 11.76 -11.17 14.67
CA THR A 100 12.29 -10.69 15.96
C THR A 100 12.13 -9.18 16.09
N ILE A 101 11.58 -8.71 17.22
CA ILE A 101 11.60 -7.30 17.59
C ILE A 101 13.01 -6.97 18.14
N THR A 102 13.77 -6.15 17.42
CA THR A 102 15.13 -5.73 17.82
C THR A 102 15.11 -4.51 18.72
N SER A 103 14.08 -3.66 18.58
CA SER A 103 13.85 -2.48 19.42
C SER A 103 12.35 -2.18 19.48
N ALA A 104 11.84 -1.79 20.64
CA ALA A 104 10.46 -1.34 20.82
C ALA A 104 10.46 -0.01 21.59
N VAL A 105 10.05 1.06 20.92
CA VAL A 105 10.11 2.43 21.45
C VAL A 105 8.73 3.05 21.45
N VAL A 106 8.30 3.59 22.60
CA VAL A 106 7.13 4.46 22.69
C VAL A 106 7.55 5.89 22.36
N LEU A 107 6.87 6.52 21.41
CA LEU A 107 7.12 7.92 21.04
C LEU A 107 6.59 8.86 22.12
N PRO A 108 7.27 10.00 22.37
CA PRO A 108 7.01 10.82 23.56
C PRO A 108 5.68 11.59 23.56
N GLU A 109 4.97 11.67 22.42
CA GLU A 109 3.73 12.43 22.31
C GLU A 109 2.57 11.53 21.89
N THR A 110 1.45 11.67 22.60
CA THR A 110 0.18 11.10 22.22
C THR A 110 -0.59 12.09 21.37
N LEU A 111 -1.26 11.59 20.34
CA LEU A 111 -2.14 12.41 19.50
C LEU A 111 -3.58 11.89 19.62
N PRO A 112 -4.58 12.76 19.80
CA PRO A 112 -5.99 12.37 19.80
C PRO A 112 -6.42 11.56 18.55
N LYS A 113 -7.49 10.79 18.66
CA LYS A 113 -7.94 9.82 17.63
C LYS A 113 -8.27 10.41 16.24
N GLU A 114 -8.59 11.69 16.19
CA GLU A 114 -8.83 12.45 14.95
C GLU A 114 -7.56 12.66 14.13
N TRP A 115 -6.38 12.52 14.75
CA TRP A 115 -5.10 12.49 14.03
C TRP A 115 -4.85 11.10 13.45
N LYS A 116 -4.72 11.04 12.12
CA LYS A 116 -4.40 9.86 11.33
C LYS A 116 -2.96 9.94 10.84
N ALA A 117 -2.24 8.83 10.93
CA ALA A 117 -0.86 8.70 10.49
C ALA A 117 -0.81 8.16 9.06
N SER A 118 0.16 8.63 8.29
CA SER A 118 0.61 8.03 7.03
C SER A 118 2.12 7.92 7.08
N ILE A 119 2.66 6.77 6.69
CA ILE A 119 4.08 6.43 6.80
C ILE A 119 4.72 6.50 5.41
N ALA A 120 5.80 7.25 5.27
CA ALA A 120 6.58 7.39 4.03
C ALA A 120 7.95 8.02 4.30
N ASP A 121 8.92 7.83 3.42
CA ASP A 121 10.17 8.61 3.43
C ASP A 121 9.91 10.01 2.86
N ILE A 122 9.74 11.00 3.74
CA ILE A 122 9.28 12.32 3.35
C ILE A 122 10.46 13.23 3.02
N ASP A 123 11.61 13.11 3.66
CA ASP A 123 12.79 13.93 3.32
C ASP A 123 13.82 13.26 2.40
N GLY A 124 13.63 11.98 2.07
CA GLY A 124 14.47 11.21 1.16
C GLY A 124 15.75 10.69 1.83
N ASP A 125 15.75 10.52 3.16
CA ASP A 125 16.92 10.03 3.91
C ASP A 125 17.03 8.50 3.95
N GLY A 126 16.04 7.79 3.38
CA GLY A 126 15.94 6.33 3.36
C GLY A 126 15.25 5.75 4.59
N LYS A 127 14.68 6.58 5.49
CA LYS A 127 13.88 6.16 6.63
C LYS A 127 12.46 6.67 6.50
N SER A 128 11.55 6.01 7.21
CA SER A 128 10.14 6.35 7.25
C SER A 128 9.85 7.41 8.30
N ASP A 129 9.13 8.42 7.85
CA ASP A 129 8.57 9.51 8.63
C ASP A 129 7.08 9.32 8.84
N ILE A 130 6.49 10.20 9.65
CA ILE A 130 5.06 10.17 9.93
C ILE A 130 4.43 11.50 9.52
N PHE A 131 3.57 11.45 8.50
CA PHE A 131 2.63 12.51 8.19
C PHE A 131 1.35 12.34 9.01
N TRP A 132 0.96 13.39 9.70
CA TRP A 132 -0.20 13.43 10.58
C TRP A 132 -1.28 14.36 10.01
N ARG A 133 -2.50 13.83 9.89
CA ARG A 133 -3.69 14.53 9.38
C ARG A 133 -4.76 14.58 10.47
N ASN A 134 -5.21 15.76 10.88
CA ASN A 134 -6.38 15.90 11.73
C ASN A 134 -7.67 15.89 10.86
N SER A 135 -8.48 14.84 10.98
CA SER A 135 -9.69 14.66 10.17
C SER A 135 -10.83 15.61 10.53
N GLU A 136 -10.77 16.30 11.67
CA GLU A 136 -11.82 17.21 12.14
C GLU A 136 -11.51 18.69 11.86
N THR A 137 -10.23 19.07 11.92
CA THR A 137 -9.78 20.46 11.72
C THR A 137 -9.11 20.69 10.38
N GLY A 138 -8.60 19.64 9.73
CA GLY A 138 -7.78 19.75 8.54
C GLY A 138 -6.33 20.18 8.80
N ASP A 139 -5.89 20.17 10.06
CA ASP A 139 -4.49 20.45 10.41
C ASP A 139 -3.57 19.31 9.99
N ASN A 140 -2.32 19.67 9.69
CA ASN A 140 -1.30 18.74 9.23
C ASN A 140 -0.02 18.90 10.05
N SER A 141 0.65 17.80 10.38
CA SER A 141 1.96 17.81 11.03
C SER A 141 2.87 16.75 10.43
N LEU A 142 4.16 17.01 10.42
CA LEU A 142 5.19 16.09 9.95
C LEU A 142 6.14 15.76 11.09
N TRP A 143 6.37 14.48 11.32
CA TRP A 143 7.29 13.98 12.32
C TRP A 143 8.41 13.20 11.62
N PHE A 144 9.61 13.76 11.64
CA PHE A 144 10.82 13.03 11.25
C PHE A 144 11.28 12.19 12.42
N VAL A 145 11.42 10.88 12.21
CA VAL A 145 11.67 9.92 13.28
C VAL A 145 13.04 9.28 13.12
N ASP A 146 13.86 9.36 14.17
CA ASP A 146 15.16 8.69 14.23
C ASP A 146 15.35 8.05 15.61
N GLY A 147 14.96 6.78 15.71
CA GLY A 147 14.90 6.05 16.97
C GLY A 147 13.92 6.68 17.96
N THR A 148 14.41 7.21 19.09
CA THR A 148 13.58 7.94 20.08
C THR A 148 13.46 9.43 19.78
N ASN A 149 14.25 9.97 18.84
CA ASN A 149 14.22 11.38 18.49
C ASN A 149 13.10 11.62 17.48
N VAL A 150 12.24 12.61 17.78
CA VAL A 150 11.15 12.99 16.89
C VAL A 150 11.21 14.51 16.67
N ASN A 151 11.57 14.92 15.46
CA ASN A 151 11.54 16.33 15.06
C ASN A 151 10.20 16.64 14.39
N LYS A 152 9.49 17.66 14.90
CA LYS A 152 8.09 17.92 14.53
C LYS A 152 7.96 19.26 13.84
N PHE A 153 7.18 19.26 12.77
CA PHE A 153 6.87 20.45 11.99
C PHE A 153 5.35 20.56 11.84
N SER A 154 4.81 21.75 12.10
CA SER A 154 3.43 22.06 11.73
C SER A 154 3.41 22.45 10.25
N LEU A 155 2.51 21.84 9.50
CA LEU A 155 2.30 22.15 8.10
C LEU A 155 1.06 23.04 7.95
N GLN A 156 0.88 23.59 6.75
CA GLN A 156 -0.31 24.37 6.41
C GLN A 156 -1.58 23.52 6.57
N ASN A 157 -2.67 24.13 6.99
CA ASN A 157 -3.99 23.50 7.05
C ASN A 157 -4.52 23.22 5.63
N PHE A 158 -5.31 22.17 5.47
CA PHE A 158 -5.99 21.83 4.22
C PHE A 158 -7.43 21.35 4.50
N PRO A 159 -8.43 21.62 3.62
CA PRO A 159 -9.83 21.29 3.87
C PRO A 159 -10.04 19.84 4.34
N LYS A 160 -10.72 19.66 5.46
CA LYS A 160 -10.87 18.37 6.14
C LYS A 160 -11.62 17.31 5.31
N GLU A 161 -12.41 17.76 4.35
CA GLU A 161 -13.14 16.91 3.40
C GLU A 161 -12.22 16.29 2.33
N SER A 162 -10.95 16.69 2.28
CA SER A 162 -9.97 16.16 1.33
C SER A 162 -9.19 14.98 1.90
N ASN A 163 -9.13 13.90 1.13
CA ASN A 163 -8.29 12.74 1.36
C ASN A 163 -6.89 12.97 0.82
N ASN A 164 -5.89 12.29 1.40
CA ASN A 164 -4.51 12.38 0.98
C ASN A 164 -3.94 11.03 0.52
N SER A 165 -3.01 11.10 -0.44
CA SER A 165 -2.14 9.99 -0.84
C SER A 165 -0.71 10.51 -0.94
N ILE A 166 0.26 9.68 -0.56
CA ILE A 166 1.68 10.07 -0.44
C ILE A 166 2.50 9.24 -1.42
N ALA A 167 3.30 9.90 -2.26
CA ALA A 167 4.26 9.31 -3.20
C ALA A 167 5.15 10.42 -3.78
N ASP A 168 6.21 10.10 -4.53
CA ASP A 168 7.00 11.12 -5.23
C ASP A 168 6.45 11.33 -6.66
N PHE A 169 5.85 12.49 -6.86
CA PHE A 169 5.24 12.87 -8.13
C PHE A 169 6.26 13.41 -9.13
N ASN A 170 7.47 13.75 -8.69
CA ASN A 170 8.42 14.52 -9.48
C ASN A 170 9.77 13.80 -9.72
N GLY A 171 10.02 12.68 -9.05
CA GLY A 171 11.18 11.81 -9.18
C GLY A 171 12.41 12.29 -8.41
N ASP A 172 12.27 13.21 -7.44
CA ASP A 172 13.39 13.73 -6.64
C ASP A 172 13.71 12.91 -5.38
N ARG A 173 13.00 11.80 -5.19
CA ARG A 173 13.13 10.89 -4.06
C ARG A 173 12.63 11.44 -2.73
N LYS A 174 11.64 12.32 -2.77
CA LYS A 174 10.96 12.80 -1.57
C LYS A 174 9.48 12.64 -1.73
N ALA A 175 8.81 12.23 -0.66
CA ALA A 175 7.38 12.09 -0.74
C ALA A 175 6.67 13.45 -0.86
N ASP A 176 5.80 13.53 -1.87
CA ASP A 176 4.82 14.57 -2.12
C ASP A 176 3.43 14.13 -1.60
N ILE A 177 2.44 15.01 -1.66
CA ILE A 177 1.07 14.70 -1.21
C ILE A 177 0.05 15.05 -2.30
N LEU A 178 -0.66 14.04 -2.82
CA LEU A 178 -1.88 14.25 -3.58
C LEU A 178 -3.05 14.46 -2.62
N TRP A 179 -3.77 15.54 -2.80
CA TRP A 179 -5.04 15.82 -2.16
C TRP A 179 -6.18 15.67 -3.13
N ARG A 180 -7.24 14.99 -2.70
CA ARG A 180 -8.48 14.85 -3.46
C ARG A 180 -9.68 15.19 -2.58
N ASN A 181 -10.53 16.07 -3.07
CA ASN A 181 -11.85 16.31 -2.49
C ASN A 181 -12.89 15.51 -3.27
N ASP A 182 -13.42 14.43 -2.71
CA ASP A 182 -14.37 13.55 -3.40
C ASP A 182 -15.72 14.23 -3.67
N LEU A 183 -16.07 15.27 -2.91
CA LEU A 183 -17.32 16.00 -3.09
C LEU A 183 -17.24 16.99 -4.26
N THR A 184 -16.15 17.75 -4.37
CA THR A 184 -15.98 18.76 -5.42
C THR A 184 -15.24 18.21 -6.66
N GLY A 185 -14.52 17.11 -6.51
CA GLY A 185 -13.63 16.54 -7.51
C GLY A 185 -12.30 17.31 -7.66
N GLU A 186 -12.03 18.30 -6.82
CA GLU A 186 -10.78 19.07 -6.86
C GLU A 186 -9.60 18.21 -6.42
N ASN A 187 -8.51 18.33 -7.18
CA ASN A 187 -7.26 17.62 -6.93
C ASN A 187 -6.14 18.65 -6.77
N THR A 188 -5.24 18.46 -5.82
CA THR A 188 -4.08 19.34 -5.61
C THR A 188 -2.87 18.50 -5.20
N VAL A 189 -1.74 18.66 -5.87
CA VAL A 189 -0.49 18.03 -5.44
C VAL A 189 0.35 19.05 -4.67
N TRP A 190 0.85 18.63 -3.52
CA TRP A 190 1.81 19.36 -2.71
C TRP A 190 3.18 18.77 -2.98
N LEU A 191 3.98 19.47 -3.80
CA LEU A 191 5.35 19.05 -4.07
C LEU A 191 6.27 19.44 -2.90
N ASN A 192 6.99 18.47 -2.36
CA ASN A 192 7.97 18.62 -1.33
C ASN A 192 9.31 19.06 -1.92
N ASN A 193 9.74 20.28 -1.60
CA ASN A 193 10.99 20.83 -2.12
C ASN A 193 12.13 20.77 -1.09
N GLY A 194 11.98 19.97 -0.01
CA GLY A 194 12.91 19.90 1.12
C GLY A 194 12.86 21.09 2.09
N ASN A 195 12.20 22.20 1.70
CA ASN A 195 11.97 23.38 2.55
C ASN A 195 10.46 23.61 2.81
N GLY A 196 9.65 22.57 2.65
CA GLY A 196 8.19 22.62 2.75
C GLY A 196 7.48 22.19 1.46
N PHE A 197 6.15 22.30 1.50
CA PHE A 197 5.25 21.82 0.46
C PHE A 197 4.69 22.98 -0.38
N ASN A 198 4.72 22.83 -1.70
CA ASN A 198 4.17 23.78 -2.66
C ASN A 198 2.86 23.25 -3.28
N PRO A 199 1.69 23.78 -2.89
CA PRO A 199 0.41 23.32 -3.40
C PRO A 199 0.17 23.77 -4.84
N THR A 200 -0.10 22.82 -5.74
CA THR A 200 -0.41 23.05 -7.15
C THR A 200 -1.71 22.33 -7.52
N PRO A 201 -2.78 23.06 -7.89
CA PRO A 201 -4.02 22.43 -8.35
C PRO A 201 -3.81 21.61 -9.63
N LEU A 202 -4.43 20.44 -9.70
CA LEU A 202 -4.54 19.64 -10.91
C LEU A 202 -5.93 19.80 -11.56
N THR A 203 -6.14 19.19 -12.72
CA THR A 203 -7.47 19.06 -13.31
C THR A 203 -8.42 18.33 -12.36
N SER A 204 -9.62 18.88 -12.19
CA SER A 204 -10.65 18.27 -11.35
C SER A 204 -11.30 17.07 -12.05
N VAL A 205 -11.62 16.04 -11.27
CA VAL A 205 -12.38 14.87 -11.70
C VAL A 205 -13.65 14.83 -10.87
N ALA A 206 -14.71 15.41 -11.42
CA ALA A 206 -15.98 15.61 -10.74
C ALA A 206 -16.76 14.29 -10.56
N GLY A 207 -17.34 14.12 -9.38
CA GLY A 207 -18.15 12.97 -9.01
C GLY A 207 -17.51 12.17 -7.88
N LYS A 208 -18.27 12.02 -6.79
CA LYS A 208 -17.91 11.21 -5.62
C LYS A 208 -17.65 9.74 -5.92
N ASP A 209 -18.05 9.28 -7.11
CA ASP A 209 -17.90 7.89 -7.53
C ASP A 209 -16.57 7.65 -8.27
N TRP A 210 -15.79 8.71 -8.53
CA TRP A 210 -14.43 8.59 -9.06
C TRP A 210 -13.43 8.46 -7.92
N ASP A 211 -12.82 7.29 -7.81
CA ASP A 211 -11.70 7.00 -6.92
C ASP A 211 -10.38 7.18 -7.68
N VAL A 212 -9.31 7.50 -6.95
CA VAL A 212 -7.96 7.64 -7.49
C VAL A 212 -7.00 6.67 -6.81
N GLU A 213 -6.26 5.92 -7.62
CA GLU A 213 -5.09 5.17 -7.21
C GLU A 213 -3.87 5.84 -7.84
N ILE A 214 -2.74 5.81 -7.15
CA ILE A 214 -1.46 6.35 -7.65
C ILE A 214 -0.51 5.19 -7.94
N ALA A 215 0.37 5.29 -8.95
CA ALA A 215 1.44 4.32 -9.28
C ALA A 215 2.35 4.84 -10.41
N ASP A 216 3.45 4.16 -10.76
CA ASP A 216 4.22 4.47 -11.99
C ASP A 216 3.72 3.58 -13.14
N PHE A 217 2.97 4.14 -14.10
CA PHE A 217 2.37 3.39 -15.21
C PHE A 217 3.29 3.33 -16.45
N ASP A 218 4.33 4.17 -16.53
CA ASP A 218 5.20 4.27 -17.71
C ASP A 218 6.70 4.06 -17.43
N LYS A 219 7.06 3.77 -16.17
CA LYS A 219 8.43 3.54 -15.68
C LYS A 219 9.33 4.76 -15.81
N ASN A 220 8.77 5.97 -15.68
CA ASN A 220 9.57 7.19 -15.74
C ASN A 220 10.17 7.59 -14.37
N GLY A 221 9.83 6.86 -13.31
CA GLY A 221 10.27 7.14 -11.96
C GLY A 221 9.50 8.26 -11.28
N LYS A 222 8.26 8.52 -11.71
CA LYS A 222 7.34 9.52 -11.15
C LYS A 222 5.95 8.92 -11.00
N THR A 223 5.18 9.50 -10.09
CA THR A 223 3.83 9.01 -9.79
C THR A 223 2.77 9.52 -10.78
N ASP A 224 2.09 8.58 -11.41
CA ASP A 224 0.92 8.74 -12.26
C ASP A 224 -0.40 8.47 -11.50
N LEU A 225 -1.55 8.71 -12.15
CA LEU A 225 -2.87 8.52 -11.56
C LEU A 225 -3.72 7.52 -12.36
N PHE A 226 -4.34 6.59 -11.66
CA PHE A 226 -5.42 5.74 -12.16
C PHE A 226 -6.75 6.17 -11.55
N TRP A 227 -7.73 6.41 -12.41
CA TRP A 227 -9.08 6.83 -12.05
C TRP A 227 -10.05 5.68 -12.28
N ARG A 228 -10.86 5.37 -11.27
CA ARG A 228 -11.90 4.34 -11.33
C ARG A 228 -13.25 4.94 -10.97
N ASN A 229 -14.25 4.82 -11.84
CA ASN A 229 -15.62 5.17 -11.48
C ASN A 229 -16.37 3.97 -10.88
N SER A 230 -16.55 3.97 -9.56
CA SER A 230 -17.18 2.89 -8.79
C SER A 230 -18.68 2.67 -9.11
N ASP A 231 -19.32 3.56 -9.87
CA ASP A 231 -20.71 3.41 -10.30
C ASP A 231 -20.84 2.99 -11.78
N THR A 232 -20.13 3.63 -12.71
CA THR A 232 -20.26 3.38 -14.15
C THR A 232 -19.38 2.23 -14.64
N GLY A 233 -18.29 1.94 -13.94
CA GLY A 233 -17.32 0.97 -14.43
C GLY A 233 -16.16 1.57 -15.23
N GLU A 234 -16.13 2.89 -15.44
CA GLU A 234 -15.10 3.54 -16.23
C GLU A 234 -13.74 3.56 -15.54
N ASN A 235 -12.68 3.56 -16.35
CA ASN A 235 -11.29 3.46 -15.96
C ASN A 235 -10.48 4.45 -16.80
N ALA A 236 -9.57 5.21 -16.21
CA ALA A 236 -8.66 6.08 -16.96
C ALA A 236 -7.28 6.13 -16.31
N VAL A 237 -6.22 6.24 -17.13
CA VAL A 237 -4.85 6.44 -16.65
C VAL A 237 -4.38 7.82 -17.10
N TRP A 238 -3.76 8.55 -16.19
CA TRP A 238 -3.16 9.87 -16.39
C TRP A 238 -1.67 9.77 -16.07
N LEU A 239 -0.84 9.90 -17.10
CA LEU A 239 0.60 9.97 -16.97
C LEU A 239 1.01 11.39 -16.59
N MET A 240 1.89 11.52 -15.60
CA MET A 240 2.23 12.76 -14.92
C MET A 240 3.74 13.03 -14.98
N ASP A 241 4.09 14.31 -14.95
CA ASP A 241 5.45 14.80 -14.68
C ASP A 241 5.36 15.90 -13.62
N GLY A 242 5.54 15.51 -12.35
CA GLY A 242 5.22 16.36 -11.21
C GLY A 242 3.74 16.69 -11.19
N THR A 243 3.42 17.96 -11.42
CA THR A 243 2.06 18.48 -11.46
C THR A 243 1.52 18.61 -12.89
N THR A 244 2.27 18.18 -13.90
CA THR A 244 1.90 18.30 -15.32
C THR A 244 1.30 17.00 -15.83
N LEU A 245 0.06 17.04 -16.33
CA LEU A 245 -0.54 15.92 -17.06
C LEU A 245 0.09 15.82 -18.45
N THR A 246 0.86 14.76 -18.72
CA THR A 246 1.58 14.56 -19.98
C THR A 246 0.76 13.78 -21.00
N LYS A 247 -0.04 12.80 -20.53
CA LYS A 247 -0.93 11.99 -21.36
C LYS A 247 -2.09 11.47 -20.51
N SER A 248 -3.26 11.28 -21.11
CA SER A 248 -4.33 10.49 -20.50
C SER A 248 -5.09 9.68 -21.53
N ASP A 249 -5.67 8.56 -21.09
CA ASP A 249 -6.59 7.77 -21.89
C ASP A 249 -7.61 7.03 -21.02
N PHE A 250 -8.76 6.70 -21.59
CA PHE A 250 -9.70 5.76 -20.98
C PHE A 250 -9.29 4.32 -21.30
N LEU A 251 -9.37 3.45 -20.30
CA LEU A 251 -9.23 2.01 -20.48
C LEU A 251 -10.61 1.37 -20.71
N PHE A 252 -10.64 0.05 -20.85
CA PHE A 252 -11.90 -0.69 -20.94
C PHE A 252 -12.74 -0.49 -19.67
N THR A 253 -14.04 -0.25 -19.85
CA THR A 253 -15.02 -0.21 -18.77
C THR A 253 -15.24 -1.61 -18.21
N LEU A 254 -15.08 -1.78 -16.90
CA LEU A 254 -15.43 -3.01 -16.19
C LEU A 254 -16.57 -2.73 -15.20
N PRO A 255 -17.65 -3.53 -15.17
CA PRO A 255 -18.75 -3.34 -14.24
C PRO A 255 -18.30 -3.23 -12.77
N LYS A 256 -19.11 -2.59 -11.92
CA LYS A 256 -18.84 -2.37 -10.47
C LYS A 256 -18.38 -3.61 -9.71
N ALA A 257 -18.84 -4.81 -10.10
CA ALA A 257 -18.44 -6.05 -9.46
C ALA A 257 -16.96 -6.41 -9.65
N TRP A 258 -16.27 -5.79 -10.61
CA TRP A 258 -14.84 -5.97 -10.83
C TRP A 258 -14.05 -4.99 -9.98
N ASP A 259 -13.42 -5.53 -8.95
CA ASP A 259 -12.41 -4.88 -8.12
C ASP A 259 -11.02 -5.11 -8.72
N TYR A 260 -10.04 -4.30 -8.31
CA TYR A 260 -8.68 -4.37 -8.83
C TYR A 260 -7.62 -4.34 -7.73
N ASN A 261 -6.46 -4.91 -8.05
CA ASN A 261 -5.18 -4.60 -7.47
C ASN A 261 -4.23 -4.18 -8.59
N ILE A 262 -3.24 -3.36 -8.26
CA ILE A 262 -2.20 -2.94 -9.21
C ILE A 262 -0.88 -3.64 -8.90
N GLY A 263 -0.09 -3.92 -9.94
CA GLY A 263 1.30 -4.28 -9.77
C GLY A 263 2.04 -4.68 -11.05
N ASP A 264 3.32 -5.08 -11.01
CA ASP A 264 4.15 -5.44 -12.17
C ASP A 264 4.04 -6.94 -12.45
N PHE A 265 2.98 -7.38 -13.11
CA PHE A 265 2.78 -8.81 -13.31
C PHE A 265 3.79 -9.41 -14.29
N ASN A 266 4.52 -8.59 -15.08
CA ASN A 266 5.40 -9.06 -16.15
C ASN A 266 6.90 -8.71 -15.97
N GLY A 267 7.24 -7.88 -15.00
CA GLY A 267 8.60 -7.47 -14.67
C GLY A 267 9.18 -6.38 -15.57
N ASP A 268 8.36 -5.61 -16.30
CA ASP A 268 8.85 -4.54 -17.17
C ASP A 268 9.02 -3.20 -16.46
N GLY A 269 8.65 -3.11 -15.19
CA GLY A 269 8.69 -1.94 -14.32
C GLY A 269 7.51 -1.00 -14.47
N LYS A 270 6.44 -1.40 -15.16
CA LYS A 270 5.22 -0.61 -15.31
C LYS A 270 4.08 -1.24 -14.52
N THR A 271 3.13 -0.39 -14.15
CA THR A 271 1.96 -0.83 -13.41
C THR A 271 0.93 -1.53 -14.31
N ASP A 272 0.72 -2.81 -14.06
CA ASP A 272 -0.34 -3.66 -14.60
C ASP A 272 -1.52 -3.78 -13.61
N PHE A 273 -2.60 -4.46 -14.01
CA PHE A 273 -3.75 -4.71 -13.16
C PHE A 273 -4.07 -6.19 -13.00
N PHE A 274 -4.42 -6.58 -11.78
CA PHE A 274 -5.20 -7.79 -11.50
C PHE A 274 -6.64 -7.39 -11.18
N TRP A 275 -7.58 -7.99 -11.89
CA TRP A 275 -9.02 -7.76 -11.75
C TRP A 275 -9.70 -8.99 -11.17
N ARG A 276 -10.60 -8.78 -10.22
CA ARG A 276 -11.42 -9.84 -9.63
C ARG A 276 -12.88 -9.44 -9.60
N ASN A 277 -13.74 -10.31 -10.12
CA ASN A 277 -15.17 -10.13 -10.06
C ASN A 277 -15.73 -10.69 -8.75
N SER A 278 -16.23 -9.84 -7.87
CA SER A 278 -16.84 -10.21 -6.59
C SER A 278 -18.17 -10.97 -6.74
N ASP A 279 -18.84 -10.86 -7.90
CA ASP A 279 -20.10 -11.53 -8.21
C ASP A 279 -19.95 -12.92 -8.83
N THR A 280 -18.88 -13.19 -9.57
CA THR A 280 -18.65 -14.46 -10.28
C THR A 280 -17.43 -15.22 -9.77
N GLY A 281 -16.49 -14.53 -9.12
CA GLY A 281 -15.19 -15.08 -8.74
C GLY A 281 -14.18 -15.16 -9.88
N GLU A 282 -14.52 -14.63 -11.06
CA GLU A 282 -13.62 -14.55 -12.21
C GLU A 282 -12.43 -13.62 -11.91
N ASN A 283 -11.29 -13.95 -12.51
CA ASN A 283 -10.03 -13.26 -12.31
C ASN A 283 -9.41 -12.95 -13.67
N ALA A 284 -8.83 -11.77 -13.85
CA ALA A 284 -8.13 -11.40 -15.07
C ALA A 284 -6.88 -10.58 -14.76
N VAL A 285 -5.87 -10.65 -15.63
CA VAL A 285 -4.68 -9.79 -15.57
C VAL A 285 -4.63 -8.96 -16.84
N TRP A 286 -4.35 -7.67 -16.69
CA TRP A 286 -4.16 -6.70 -17.76
C TRP A 286 -2.74 -6.16 -17.70
N LEU A 287 -1.93 -6.49 -18.70
CA LEU A 287 -0.58 -5.93 -18.86
C LEU A 287 -0.64 -4.61 -19.62
N MET A 288 0.08 -3.61 -19.13
CA MET A 288 -0.03 -2.21 -19.53
C MET A 288 1.29 -1.67 -20.08
N ASP A 289 1.21 -0.63 -20.90
CA ASP A 289 2.34 0.21 -21.32
C ASP A 289 1.87 1.66 -21.31
N GLY A 290 2.05 2.32 -20.15
CA GLY A 290 1.42 3.60 -19.84
C GLY A 290 -0.09 3.49 -19.92
N THR A 291 -0.70 4.21 -20.86
CA THR A 291 -2.15 4.21 -21.08
C THR A 291 -2.66 3.07 -21.97
N THR A 292 -1.81 2.12 -22.39
CA THR A 292 -2.15 1.12 -23.41
C THR A 292 -2.26 -0.28 -22.82
N LEU A 293 -3.39 -0.96 -23.00
CA LEU A 293 -3.50 -2.40 -22.70
C LEU A 293 -2.74 -3.21 -23.75
N THR A 294 -1.64 -3.84 -23.38
CA THR A 294 -0.80 -4.64 -24.29
C THR A 294 -1.23 -6.09 -24.37
N LYS A 295 -1.72 -6.65 -23.26
CA LYS A 295 -2.22 -8.02 -23.18
C LYS A 295 -3.25 -8.16 -22.06
N SER A 296 -4.24 -9.01 -22.24
CA SER A 296 -5.09 -9.47 -21.15
C SER A 296 -5.38 -10.96 -21.25
N ASP A 297 -5.60 -11.60 -20.10
CA ASP A 297 -6.08 -12.99 -20.04
C ASP A 297 -6.86 -13.24 -18.75
N PHE A 298 -7.70 -14.27 -18.76
CA PHE A 298 -8.38 -14.76 -17.57
C PHE A 298 -7.50 -15.76 -16.82
N LEU A 299 -7.51 -15.68 -15.50
CA LEU A 299 -6.95 -16.70 -14.61
C LEU A 299 -8.04 -17.67 -14.14
N LEU A 300 -7.65 -18.66 -13.34
CA LEU A 300 -8.59 -19.60 -12.73
C LEU A 300 -9.64 -18.85 -11.89
N THR A 301 -10.92 -19.09 -12.16
CA THR A 301 -12.05 -18.61 -11.35
C THR A 301 -12.01 -19.26 -9.97
N LEU A 302 -12.02 -18.44 -8.92
CA LEU A 302 -12.09 -18.92 -7.53
C LEU A 302 -13.40 -18.49 -6.86
N PRO A 303 -14.01 -19.35 -6.02
CA PRO A 303 -15.23 -19.00 -5.28
C PRO A 303 -15.11 -17.66 -4.55
N LYS A 304 -16.24 -16.95 -4.38
CA LYS A 304 -16.30 -15.59 -3.79
C LYS A 304 -15.65 -15.44 -2.42
N ALA A 305 -15.56 -16.53 -1.64
CA ALA A 305 -14.95 -16.53 -0.32
C ALA A 305 -13.43 -16.28 -0.36
N TRP A 306 -12.80 -16.46 -1.53
CA TRP A 306 -11.39 -16.17 -1.75
C TRP A 306 -11.17 -14.69 -2.07
N ASN A 307 -10.32 -14.03 -1.30
CA ASN A 307 -9.80 -12.69 -1.54
C ASN A 307 -8.35 -12.78 -2.02
N ALA A 308 -7.96 -11.82 -2.87
CA ALA A 308 -6.60 -11.73 -3.40
C ALA A 308 -5.86 -10.53 -2.80
N GLY A 309 -4.60 -10.75 -2.42
CA GLY A 309 -3.58 -9.73 -2.25
C GLY A 309 -2.47 -9.91 -3.30
N VAL A 310 -1.61 -8.91 -3.46
CA VAL A 310 -0.56 -8.92 -4.49
C VAL A 310 0.78 -8.46 -3.92
N ALA A 311 1.85 -9.19 -4.22
CA ALA A 311 3.23 -8.89 -3.79
C ALA A 311 4.22 -9.77 -4.57
N ASP A 312 5.52 -9.48 -4.59
CA ASP A 312 6.51 -10.42 -5.16
C ASP A 312 6.96 -11.43 -4.10
N PHE A 313 6.40 -12.65 -4.12
CA PHE A 313 6.68 -13.66 -3.08
C PHE A 313 7.97 -14.44 -3.36
N ASN A 314 8.56 -14.31 -4.54
CA ASN A 314 9.68 -15.15 -4.99
C ASN A 314 10.96 -14.37 -5.34
N GLY A 315 10.87 -13.04 -5.44
CA GLY A 315 11.97 -12.13 -5.69
C GLY A 315 12.40 -12.08 -7.17
N ASP A 316 11.52 -12.42 -8.12
CA ASP A 316 11.83 -12.35 -9.55
C ASP A 316 11.47 -11.00 -10.19
N GLY A 317 11.04 -10.04 -9.39
CA GLY A 317 10.62 -8.71 -9.81
C GLY A 317 9.25 -8.69 -10.44
N LYS A 318 8.43 -9.75 -10.26
CA LYS A 318 7.05 -9.80 -10.74
C LYS A 318 6.08 -9.89 -9.57
N THR A 319 4.94 -9.24 -9.75
CA THR A 319 3.84 -9.30 -8.80
C THR A 319 3.12 -10.65 -8.89
N ASP A 320 3.12 -11.37 -7.78
CA ASP A 320 2.43 -12.62 -7.54
C ASP A 320 1.07 -12.39 -6.84
N LEU A 321 0.28 -13.47 -6.68
CA LEU A 321 -1.02 -13.42 -5.99
C LEU A 321 -0.99 -14.23 -4.71
N PHE A 322 -1.43 -13.62 -3.60
CA PHE A 322 -1.79 -14.32 -2.37
C PHE A 322 -3.30 -14.44 -2.28
N TRP A 323 -3.79 -15.60 -1.91
CA TRP A 323 -5.20 -15.95 -1.82
C TRP A 323 -5.56 -16.35 -0.40
N ARG A 324 -6.62 -15.77 0.15
CA ARG A 324 -7.18 -16.16 1.44
C ARG A 324 -8.67 -16.45 1.35
N ASN A 325 -9.08 -17.60 1.85
CA ASN A 325 -10.49 -17.94 1.99
C ASN A 325 -11.01 -17.49 3.35
N GLU A 326 -11.86 -16.47 3.40
CA GLU A 326 -12.35 -15.91 4.67
C GLU A 326 -13.26 -16.87 5.45
N ASN A 327 -13.86 -17.84 4.77
CA ASN A 327 -14.76 -18.80 5.42
C ASN A 327 -14.00 -19.97 6.07
N THR A 328 -12.93 -20.44 5.41
CA THR A 328 -12.17 -21.63 5.86
C THR A 328 -10.84 -21.29 6.51
N GLY A 329 -10.30 -20.10 6.26
CA GLY A 329 -8.97 -19.69 6.67
C GLY A 329 -7.84 -20.26 5.80
N GLU A 330 -8.17 -20.97 4.72
CA GLU A 330 -7.19 -21.52 3.79
C GLU A 330 -6.45 -20.38 3.07
N ASN A 331 -5.15 -20.58 2.85
CA ASN A 331 -4.29 -19.61 2.18
C ASN A 331 -3.57 -20.29 1.02
N ALA A 332 -3.35 -19.57 -0.08
CA ALA A 332 -2.60 -20.05 -1.22
C ALA A 332 -1.77 -18.94 -1.86
N VAL A 333 -0.69 -19.30 -2.54
CA VAL A 333 0.14 -18.37 -3.32
C VAL A 333 0.20 -18.86 -4.75
N TRP A 334 0.03 -17.95 -5.70
CA TRP A 334 0.25 -18.18 -7.13
C TRP A 334 1.41 -17.30 -7.60
N LEU A 335 2.52 -17.93 -7.97
CA LEU A 335 3.64 -17.21 -8.58
C LEU A 335 3.28 -16.91 -10.04
N MET A 336 3.42 -15.67 -10.46
CA MET A 336 2.92 -15.14 -11.72
C MET A 336 4.05 -14.90 -12.72
N ASN A 337 3.69 -14.95 -14.01
CA ASN A 337 4.54 -14.50 -15.10
C ASN A 337 3.65 -13.95 -16.21
N GLY A 338 3.45 -12.63 -16.16
CA GLY A 338 2.45 -11.92 -16.93
C GLY A 338 1.05 -12.43 -16.61
N THR A 339 0.34 -12.89 -17.63
CA THR A 339 -1.07 -13.30 -17.51
C THR A 339 -1.28 -14.77 -17.12
N SER A 340 -0.28 -15.42 -16.50
CA SER A 340 -0.37 -16.84 -16.12
C SER A 340 0.38 -17.12 -14.83
N SER A 341 -0.11 -18.07 -14.02
CA SER A 341 0.65 -18.59 -12.90
C SER A 341 1.63 -19.68 -13.35
N THR A 342 2.86 -19.63 -12.82
CA THR A 342 3.93 -20.61 -13.07
C THR A 342 3.96 -21.70 -12.00
N GLU A 343 3.60 -21.34 -10.76
CA GLU A 343 3.50 -22.24 -9.63
C GLU A 343 2.34 -21.82 -8.73
N THR A 344 1.69 -22.79 -8.08
CA THR A 344 0.66 -22.52 -7.08
C THR A 344 0.82 -23.48 -5.91
N ALA A 345 0.68 -23.02 -4.68
CA ALA A 345 0.61 -23.89 -3.51
C ALA A 345 -0.35 -23.38 -2.45
N PHE A 346 -0.89 -24.31 -1.64
CA PHE A 346 -1.56 -23.96 -0.40
C PHE A 346 -0.52 -23.76 0.71
N LEU A 347 -0.72 -22.73 1.52
CA LEU A 347 0.03 -22.47 2.74
C LEU A 347 -0.72 -22.99 3.97
N VAL A 348 -0.16 -22.74 5.15
CA VAL A 348 -0.81 -23.04 6.43
C VAL A 348 -2.18 -22.35 6.49
N THR A 349 -3.19 -23.05 7.00
CA THR A 349 -4.52 -22.48 7.26
C THR A 349 -4.50 -21.69 8.56
N LEU A 350 -4.95 -20.44 8.52
CA LEU A 350 -5.16 -19.62 9.72
C LEU A 350 -6.64 -19.27 9.86
N PRO A 351 -7.28 -19.55 11.01
CA PRO A 351 -8.72 -19.36 11.16
C PRO A 351 -9.11 -17.88 11.01
N ALA A 352 -10.39 -17.63 10.80
CA ALA A 352 -10.96 -16.31 10.48
C ALA A 352 -10.55 -15.12 11.36
N PRO A 353 -10.27 -15.22 12.69
CA PRO A 353 -9.88 -14.02 13.42
C PRO A 353 -8.51 -13.47 13.03
N TRP A 354 -7.71 -14.23 12.27
CA TRP A 354 -6.46 -13.72 11.70
C TRP A 354 -6.73 -12.93 10.42
N SER A 355 -6.32 -11.66 10.41
CA SER A 355 -6.18 -10.81 9.24
C SER A 355 -4.73 -10.84 8.75
N VAL A 356 -4.53 -10.50 7.47
CA VAL A 356 -3.21 -10.49 6.81
C VAL A 356 -3.03 -9.20 6.03
N VAL A 357 -1.78 -8.74 5.99
CA VAL A 357 -1.30 -7.66 5.15
C VAL A 357 -0.04 -8.11 4.44
#